data_AF-A0A076H420-F1
#
_entry.id   AF-A0A076H420-F1
#
_cell.length_a   1.000
_cell.length_b   1.000
_cell.length_c   1.000
_cell.angle_alpha   90.00
_cell.angle_beta   90.00
_cell.angle_gamma   90.00
#
_symmetry.space_group_name_H-M   'P 1'
#
loop_
_entity.id
_entity.type
_entity.pdbx_description
1 polymer ?
#
loop_
_entity_poly.entity_id
_entity_poly.type
_entity_poly.pdbx_seq_one_letter_code
_entity_poly.pdbx_strand_id
1 'polypeptide(L)'
;MISYLVLCSLLIPVNLWAAITPHLHSDVSMRILHGASTLLLLPLLFTLWNDRRQLQAIPTILLGVFAVVMVVVNSWITAMGMGVEFGWLDHVLLAAAELSVVAFFLLEPQAIPAQSTAAQPTGAQPTADDRSS
;
A
#
# COMPACT_ATOMS: atom_id res chain seq x y z
N MET A 1 -0.72 -10.58 2.82
CA MET A 1 -1.64 -9.47 2.46
C MET A 1 -2.58 -9.13 3.60
N ILE A 2 -3.51 -10.01 4.03
CA ILE A 2 -4.49 -9.67 5.09
C ILE A 2 -3.82 -9.20 6.39
N SER A 3 -2.84 -9.94 6.93
CA SER A 3 -2.14 -9.56 8.16
C SER A 3 -1.42 -8.22 8.06
N TYR A 4 -0.91 -7.87 6.88
CA TYR A 4 -0.28 -6.58 6.62
C TYR A 4 -1.30 -5.44 6.66
N LEU A 5 -2.47 -5.61 6.04
CA LEU A 5 -3.54 -4.62 6.08
C LEU A 5 -4.14 -4.45 7.47
N VAL A 6 -4.24 -5.53 8.25
CA VAL A 6 -4.65 -5.46 9.66
C VAL A 6 -3.65 -4.63 10.46
N LEU A 7 -2.34 -4.86 10.28
CA LEU A 7 -1.30 -4.08 10.96
C LEU A 7 -1.35 -2.60 10.57
N CYS A 8 -1.45 -2.28 9.27
CA CYS A 8 -1.63 -0.89 8.82
C CYS A 8 -2.89 -0.27 9.42
N SER A 9 -4.00 -1.01 9.46
CA SER A 9 -5.27 -0.53 9.99
C SER A 9 -5.24 -0.28 11.50
N LEU A 10 -4.41 -1.01 12.25
CA LEU A 10 -4.21 -0.80 13.68
C LEU A 10 -3.33 0.42 13.97
N LEU A 11 -2.41 0.77 13.08
CA LEU A 11 -1.56 1.95 13.25
C LEU A 11 -2.27 3.26 12.94
N ILE A 12 -3.29 3.27 12.07
CA ILE A 12 -4.11 4.46 11.80
C ILE A 12 -4.65 5.08 13.11
N PRO A 13 -5.41 4.38 13.96
CA PRO A 13 -5.91 4.95 15.20
C PRO A 13 -4.80 5.25 16.21
N VAL A 14 -3.68 4.51 16.20
CA VAL A 14 -2.54 4.78 17.10
C VAL A 14 -1.86 6.09 16.73
N ASN A 15 -1.64 6.35 15.44
CA ASN A 15 -1.08 7.60 14.93
C ASN A 15 -2.07 8.76 15.17
N LEU A 16 -3.37 8.58 14.91
CA LEU A 16 -4.38 9.60 15.25
C LEU A 16 -4.38 9.94 16.75
N TRP A 17 -4.29 8.91 17.59
CA TRP A 17 -4.23 9.10 19.04
C TRP A 17 -2.98 9.88 19.47
N ALA A 18 -1.81 9.53 18.90
CA ALA A 18 -0.56 10.23 19.15
C ALA A 18 -0.60 11.69 18.69
N ALA A 19 -1.30 11.99 17.59
CA ALA A 19 -1.52 13.35 17.11
C ALA A 19 -2.35 14.21 18.09
N ILE A 20 -3.37 13.62 18.72
CA ILE A 20 -4.27 14.32 19.66
C ILE A 20 -3.64 14.45 21.05
N THR A 21 -2.75 13.54 21.44
CA THR A 21 -2.15 13.48 22.78
C THR A 21 -0.62 13.67 22.79
N PRO A 22 -0.11 14.82 22.30
CA PRO A 22 1.33 15.03 22.08
C PRO A 22 2.21 15.02 23.34
N HIS A 23 1.61 15.12 24.53
CA HIS A 23 2.35 15.20 25.80
C HIS A 23 2.37 13.89 26.62
N LEU A 24 1.82 12.80 26.09
CA LEU A 24 1.65 11.55 26.84
C LEU A 24 2.53 10.39 26.36
N HIS A 25 3.30 10.56 25.29
CA HIS A 25 4.19 9.51 24.77
C HIS A 25 5.66 9.74 25.15
N SER A 26 6.37 8.65 25.42
CA SER A 26 7.80 8.65 25.72
C SER A 26 8.64 8.71 24.44
N ASP A 27 9.91 9.14 24.55
CA ASP A 27 10.85 9.16 23.42
C ASP A 27 10.96 7.81 22.70
N VAL A 28 11.04 6.74 23.49
CA VAL A 28 11.12 5.37 22.98
C VAL A 28 9.83 4.99 22.23
N SER A 29 8.66 5.31 22.78
CA SER A 29 7.38 5.02 22.12
C SER A 29 7.25 5.76 20.79
N MET A 30 7.72 7.00 20.73
CA MET A 30 7.67 7.82 19.53
C MET A 30 8.59 7.25 18.44
N ARG A 31 9.84 6.94 18.77
CA ARG A 31 10.79 6.27 17.85
C ARG A 31 10.24 4.95 17.30
N ILE A 32 9.65 4.12 18.18
CA ILE A 32 9.07 2.83 17.79
C ILE A 32 7.88 3.04 16.85
N LEU A 33 6.97 3.97 17.17
CA LEU A 33 5.78 4.22 16.35
C LEU A 33 6.16 4.68 14.93
N HIS A 34 7.00 5.71 14.83
CA HIS A 34 7.50 6.20 13.54
C HIS A 34 8.29 5.13 12.78
N GLY A 35 9.11 4.33 13.48
CA GLY A 35 9.89 3.25 12.87
C GLY A 35 9.00 2.13 12.33
N ALA A 36 8.00 1.69 13.11
CA ALA A 36 7.05 0.68 12.70
C ALA A 36 6.21 1.13 11.50
N SER A 37 5.66 2.35 11.55
CA SER A 37 4.93 2.93 10.42
C SER A 37 5.80 3.06 9.17
N THR A 38 7.07 3.47 9.31
CA THR A 38 8.03 3.53 8.20
C THR A 38 8.25 2.16 7.55
N LEU A 39 8.48 1.13 8.36
CA LEU A 39 8.68 -0.24 7.86
C LEU A 39 7.47 -0.76 7.09
N LEU A 40 6.26 -0.40 7.51
CA LEU A 40 5.04 -0.77 6.80
C LEU A 40 4.80 0.04 5.52
N LEU A 41 5.44 1.19 5.32
CA LEU A 41 5.34 1.91 4.05
C LEU A 41 6.23 1.30 2.96
N LEU A 42 7.31 0.61 3.33
CA LEU A 42 8.26 0.04 2.36
C LEU A 42 7.64 -0.97 1.38
N PRO A 43 6.77 -1.91 1.80
CA PRO A 43 6.09 -2.82 0.88
C PRO A 43 5.20 -2.09 -0.13
N LEU A 44 4.56 -0.97 0.25
CA LEU A 44 3.79 -0.15 -0.67
C LEU A 44 4.72 0.47 -1.74
N LEU A 45 5.82 1.11 -1.35
CA LEU A 45 6.79 1.66 -2.31
C LEU A 45 7.32 0.59 -3.27
N PHE A 46 7.63 -0.59 -2.73
CA PHE A 46 8.12 -1.70 -3.53
C PHE A 46 7.08 -2.15 -4.57
N THR A 47 5.81 -2.26 -4.17
CA THR A 47 4.70 -2.62 -5.06
C THR A 47 4.49 -1.57 -6.14
N LEU A 48 4.41 -0.29 -5.76
CA LEU A 48 4.29 0.83 -6.69
C LEU A 48 5.43 0.84 -7.70
N TRP A 49 6.65 0.55 -7.26
CA TRP A 49 7.81 0.47 -8.14
C TRP A 49 7.71 -0.70 -9.12
N ASN A 50 7.38 -1.91 -8.64
CA ASN A 50 7.32 -3.10 -9.47
C ASN A 50 6.22 -3.01 -10.53
N ASP A 51 5.04 -2.53 -10.14
CA ASP A 51 3.85 -2.55 -10.98
C ASP A 51 3.60 -1.21 -11.67
N ARG A 52 4.54 -0.25 -11.59
CA ARG A 52 4.44 1.12 -12.14
C ARG A 52 3.99 1.25 -13.60
N ARG A 53 4.13 0.18 -14.40
CA ARG A 53 3.71 0.15 -15.82
C ARG A 53 2.24 -0.25 -16.01
N GLN A 54 1.66 -0.92 -15.02
CA GLN A 54 0.29 -1.44 -15.06
C GLN A 54 -0.68 -0.53 -14.28
N LEU A 55 -0.16 0.23 -13.31
CA LEU A 55 -0.92 1.17 -12.50
C LEU A 55 -1.18 2.50 -13.22
N GLN A 56 -2.24 3.21 -12.81
CA GLN A 56 -2.52 4.55 -13.32
C GLN A 56 -1.41 5.54 -12.92
N ALA A 57 -0.82 6.22 -13.90
CA ALA A 57 0.38 7.03 -13.70
C ALA A 57 0.22 8.13 -12.65
N ILE A 58 -0.85 8.93 -12.72
CA ILE A 58 -1.06 10.09 -11.82
C ILE A 58 -1.19 9.68 -10.35
N PRO A 59 -2.14 8.82 -9.94
CA PRO A 59 -2.26 8.44 -8.53
C PRO A 59 -1.03 7.68 -8.03
N THR A 60 -0.40 6.86 -8.88
CA THR A 60 0.83 6.12 -8.53
C THR A 60 1.99 7.06 -8.22
N ILE A 61 2.19 8.10 -9.05
CA ILE A 61 3.26 9.09 -8.83
C ILE A 61 2.99 9.89 -7.57
N LEU A 62 1.76 10.37 -7.37
CA LEU A 62 1.39 11.13 -6.17
C LEU A 62 1.59 10.30 -4.90
N LEU A 63 1.08 9.08 -4.89
CA LEU A 63 1.22 8.17 -3.75
C LEU A 63 2.68 7.77 -3.52
N GLY A 64 3.45 7.53 -4.59
CA GLY A 64 4.86 7.20 -4.52
C GLY A 64 5.70 8.34 -3.94
N VAL A 65 5.53 9.57 -4.43
CA VAL A 65 6.22 10.75 -3.90
C VAL A 65 5.86 10.97 -2.43
N PHE A 66 4.56 10.91 -2.10
CA PHE A 66 4.09 11.06 -0.73
C PHE A 66 4.71 10.01 0.20
N ALA A 67 4.67 8.74 -0.20
CA ALA A 67 5.20 7.65 0.62
C ALA A 67 6.74 7.73 0.77
N VAL A 68 7.47 8.17 -0.25
CA VAL A 68 8.92 8.44 -0.15
C VAL A 68 9.22 9.55 0.85
N VAL A 69 8.50 10.67 0.79
CA VAL A 69 8.66 11.78 1.75
C VAL A 69 8.40 11.27 3.17
N MET A 70 7.32 10.51 3.35
CA MET A 70 7.00 9.91 4.65
C MET A 70 8.11 8.99 5.13
N VAL A 71 8.63 8.08 4.31
CA VAL A 71 9.73 7.19 4.71
C VAL A 71 10.96 7.98 5.15
N VAL A 72 11.36 9.01 4.41
CA VAL A 72 12.56 9.82 4.71
C VAL A 72 12.37 10.60 6.02
N VAL A 73 11.29 11.37 6.13
CA VAL A 73 11.01 12.20 7.32
C VAL A 73 10.88 11.31 8.54
N ASN A 74 10.12 10.23 8.47
CA ASN A 74 9.89 9.35 9.62
C ASN A 74 11.15 8.59 10.04
N SER A 75 12.01 8.19 9.09
CA SER A 75 13.32 7.61 9.41
C SER A 75 14.20 8.58 10.19
N TRP A 76 14.16 9.87 9.83
CA TRP A 76 14.90 10.91 10.55
C TRP A 76 14.36 11.11 11.98
N ILE A 77 13.04 11.15 12.14
CA ILE A 77 12.37 11.24 13.44
C ILE A 77 12.71 10.02 14.30
N THR A 78 12.70 8.81 13.73
CA THR A 78 13.11 7.58 14.44
C THR A 78 14.57 7.65 14.94
N ALA A 79 15.47 8.29 14.18
CA ALA A 79 16.87 8.45 14.57
C ALA A 79 17.04 9.52 15.66
N MET A 80 16.34 10.66 15.55
CA MET A 80 16.46 11.78 16.48
C MET A 80 15.65 11.64 17.77
N GLY A 81 14.43 11.10 17.71
CA GLY A 81 13.49 11.09 18.83
C GLY A 81 12.74 12.42 18.99
N MET A 82 12.34 12.74 20.23
CA MET A 82 11.55 13.92 20.59
C MET A 82 12.23 15.25 20.28
N GLY A 83 11.40 16.27 20.05
CA GLY A 83 11.85 17.65 19.75
C GLY A 83 11.52 18.12 18.33
N VAL A 84 10.75 17.33 17.57
CA VAL A 84 10.27 17.73 16.23
C VAL A 84 9.12 18.71 16.38
N GLU A 85 9.32 19.91 15.85
CA GLU A 85 8.29 20.95 15.79
C GLU A 85 7.15 20.47 14.89
N PHE A 86 5.90 20.59 15.37
CA PHE A 86 4.69 20.07 14.69
C PHE A 86 4.60 18.53 14.57
N GLY A 87 5.19 17.74 15.47
CA GLY A 87 5.09 16.26 15.42
C GLY A 87 3.66 15.68 15.38
N TRP A 88 2.65 16.43 15.83
CA TRP A 88 1.24 16.03 15.66
C TRP A 88 0.83 15.93 14.17
N LEU A 89 1.38 16.80 13.31
CA LEU A 89 1.14 16.79 11.87
C LEU A 89 1.76 15.56 11.23
N ASP A 90 2.97 15.17 11.65
CA ASP A 90 3.65 13.96 11.18
C ASP A 90 2.80 12.71 11.45
N HIS A 91 2.18 12.64 12.63
CA HIS A 91 1.26 11.56 12.97
C HIS A 91 -0.01 11.56 12.11
N VAL A 92 -0.59 12.72 11.82
CA VAL A 92 -1.75 12.82 10.91
C VAL A 92 -1.37 12.35 9.50
N LEU A 93 -0.21 12.77 9.01
CA LEU A 93 0.29 12.36 7.70
C LEU A 93 0.61 10.85 7.66
N LEU A 94 1.15 10.28 8.73
CA LEU A 94 1.40 8.84 8.87
C LEU A 94 0.10 8.05 8.78
N ALA A 95 -0.93 8.47 9.51
CA ALA A 95 -2.23 7.83 9.43
C ALA A 95 -2.86 7.95 8.04
N ALA A 96 -2.70 9.10 7.36
CA ALA A 96 -3.14 9.27 5.98
C ALA A 96 -2.37 8.35 5.02
N ALA A 97 -1.08 8.12 5.25
CA ALA A 97 -0.26 7.19 4.48
C ALA A 97 -0.72 5.74 4.69
N GLU A 98 -0.96 5.32 5.93
CA GLU A 98 -1.46 3.98 6.26
C GLU A 98 -2.86 3.75 5.70
N LEU A 99 -3.74 4.76 5.76
CA LEU A 99 -5.04 4.71 5.12
C LEU A 99 -4.91 4.56 3.60
N SER A 100 -3.96 5.26 2.99
CA SER A 100 -3.68 5.15 1.55
C SER A 100 -3.16 3.76 1.18
N VAL A 101 -2.33 3.13 2.03
CA VAL A 101 -1.92 1.72 1.86
C VAL A 101 -3.14 0.80 1.87
N VAL A 102 -4.01 0.93 2.87
CA VAL A 102 -5.21 0.10 3.01
C VAL A 102 -6.14 0.30 1.81
N ALA A 103 -6.38 1.55 1.43
CA ALA A 103 -7.21 1.88 0.27
C ALA A 103 -6.61 1.32 -1.03
N PHE A 104 -5.31 1.49 -1.26
CA PHE A 104 -4.61 0.97 -2.43
C PHE A 104 -4.83 -0.54 -2.55
N PHE A 105 -4.46 -1.33 -1.54
CA PHE A 105 -4.54 -2.79 -1.63
C PHE A 105 -5.97 -3.36 -1.60
N LEU A 106 -6.94 -2.63 -1.06
CA LEU A 106 -8.36 -3.06 -1.08
C LEU A 106 -9.08 -2.67 -2.37
N LEU A 107 -8.69 -1.57 -3.02
CA LEU A 107 -9.34 -1.05 -4.23
C LEU A 107 -8.64 -1.49 -5.52
N GLU A 108 -7.35 -1.82 -5.47
CA GLU A 108 -6.61 -2.35 -6.61
C GLU A 108 -7.23 -3.70 -7.03
N PRO A 109 -7.75 -3.83 -8.25
CA PRO A 109 -8.15 -5.12 -8.78
C PRO A 109 -6.89 -5.97 -8.84
N GLN A 110 -6.80 -6.99 -7.98
CA GLN A 110 -5.76 -8.01 -8.07
C GLN A 110 -5.79 -8.51 -9.52
N ALA A 111 -4.77 -8.19 -10.31
CA ALA A 111 -4.69 -8.67 -11.68
C ALA A 111 -4.74 -10.20 -11.59
N ILE A 112 -5.90 -10.77 -11.88
CA ILE A 112 -6.05 -12.22 -12.01
C ILE A 112 -5.02 -12.57 -13.08
N PRO A 113 -3.99 -13.39 -12.77
CA PRO A 113 -3.04 -13.82 -13.78
C PRO A 113 -3.91 -14.39 -14.88
N ALA A 114 -3.86 -13.80 -16.07
CA ALA A 114 -4.63 -14.25 -17.21
C ALA A 114 -4.37 -15.75 -17.31
N GLN A 115 -5.34 -16.56 -16.86
CA GLN A 115 -5.27 -17.98 -17.04
C GLN A 115 -5.22 -18.13 -18.54
N SER A 116 -4.05 -18.58 -18.98
CA SER A 116 -3.69 -18.90 -20.34
C SER A 116 -4.93 -19.41 -21.07
N THR A 117 -5.55 -18.55 -21.88
CA THR A 117 -6.55 -18.96 -22.86
C THR A 117 -5.78 -19.66 -23.97
N ALA A 118 -5.25 -20.83 -23.64
CA ALA A 118 -4.54 -21.72 -24.54
C ALA A 118 -5.31 -23.04 -24.55
N ALA A 119 -6.39 -23.05 -25.33
CA ALA A 119 -6.86 -24.21 -26.07
C ALA A 119 -8.19 -23.87 -26.76
N GLN A 120 -8.11 -23.15 -27.87
CA GLN A 120 -9.12 -23.25 -28.90
C GLN A 120 -8.49 -24.05 -30.05
N PRO A 121 -8.64 -25.40 -30.09
CA PRO A 121 -8.43 -26.11 -31.32
C PRO A 121 -9.66 -25.89 -32.19
N THR A 122 -9.43 -25.25 -33.32
CA THR A 122 -10.35 -25.12 -34.46
C THR A 122 -10.83 -26.52 -34.87
N GLY A 123 -11.94 -26.97 -34.28
CA GLY A 123 -12.63 -28.19 -34.65
C GLY A 123 -13.38 -27.96 -35.96
N ALA A 124 -12.80 -28.46 -37.03
CA ALA A 124 -13.40 -28.53 -38.35
C ALA A 124 -14.81 -29.15 -38.28
N GLN A 125 -15.75 -28.48 -38.93
CA GLN A 125 -17.13 -28.86 -39.14
C GLN A 125 -17.17 -29.95 -40.24
N PRO A 126 -17.57 -31.20 -39.97
CA PRO A 126 -17.91 -32.14 -41.03
C PRO A 126 -19.36 -31.89 -41.44
N THR A 127 -19.56 -31.47 -42.68
CA THR A 127 -20.87 -31.42 -43.32
C THR A 127 -21.47 -32.82 -43.34
N ALA A 128 -22.61 -32.98 -42.65
CA ALA A 128 -23.51 -34.10 -42.85
C ALA A 128 -24.20 -33.93 -44.20
N ASP A 129 -23.91 -34.84 -45.14
CA ASP A 129 -24.80 -35.14 -46.26
C ASP A 129 -24.46 -36.56 -46.76
N ASP A 130 -24.91 -37.56 -46.02
CA ASP A 130 -25.01 -38.94 -46.51
C ASP A 130 -26.49 -39.19 -46.82
N ARG A 131 -26.86 -38.91 -48.07
CA ARG A 131 -28.15 -39.27 -48.67
C ARG A 131 -27.96 -40.55 -49.46
N SER A 132 -28.57 -41.62 -48.95
CA SER A 132 -29.35 -42.61 -49.71
C SER A 132 -29.00 -42.83 -51.19
N SER A 133 -28.42 -43.99 -51.51
CA SER A 133 -28.86 -44.92 -52.58
C SER A 133 -28.09 -46.23 -52.50
#